data_AF-A0A928DU31-F1
#
_entry.id   AF-A0A928DU31-F1
#
_cell.length_a   1.000
_cell.length_b   1.000
_cell.length_c   1.000
_cell.angle_alpha   90.00
_cell.angle_beta   90.00
_cell.angle_gamma   90.00
#
_symmetry.space_group_name_H-M   'P 1'
#
loop_
_entity.id
_entity.type
_entity.pdbx_description
1 polymer ?
#
loop_
_entity_poly.entity_id
_entity_poly.type
_entity_poly.pdbx_seq_one_letter_code
_entity_poly.pdbx_strand_id
1 'polypeptide(L)'
;MKRYLTIFGLLCLYFGISGTVSDAAASGARGMVVTERRSETFYVNISMDHQDRVYEEGDRMHVTVTSSRSGYLYLLYKDAVGNVSLLFPNKFEQNNKIEANTQILIPSQEMNFDLTTQAPFGKETLQAVVTLQPIKDASVADFRNSGSVKSLSETDVYSLNQGVRGVAVTEKERGSTPQMAEFNLDITTYPRGGRPSAAKKERIFVGIGVARYEHSRINSLPACEGDLQAMGKFFAQNSYINLDKSLIYKNEEVTMENMRKLFTEYLRDNTKPGDEVIIYWTGHGSRYSDTNGDENDGMDETLVLYDSKPNDPETQLRDDEFGRWLQDLSGRKVLVILDTCYSGGLGSQAKSLTSDAEWDFGFGECAYVKDIGQSDLALITSSAQNEVSLMRSQMDMSVMTWFIVKELQNTPSLTHKQLYQNIKGKVYDFVKEAYEVEQNVFLQDDLSVPMILNP
;
A
#
# COMPACT_ATOMS: atom_id res chain seq x y z
N MET A 1 48.51 -23.09 24.52
CA MET A 1 47.93 -23.35 23.18
C MET A 1 46.63 -22.57 23.06
N LYS A 2 46.42 -21.92 21.91
CA LYS A 2 45.41 -20.88 21.62
C LYS A 2 43.96 -21.35 21.79
N ARG A 3 43.08 -20.50 22.35
CA ARG A 3 42.03 -19.76 21.59
C ARG A 3 41.10 -18.96 22.53
N TYR A 4 40.86 -17.72 22.13
CA TYR A 4 39.82 -16.81 22.62
C TYR A 4 38.42 -17.33 22.26
N LEU A 5 37.42 -17.13 23.14
CA LEU A 5 36.13 -16.56 22.70
C LEU A 5 35.31 -16.02 23.89
N THR A 6 34.54 -14.99 23.54
CA THR A 6 33.94 -13.91 24.31
C THR A 6 32.43 -14.19 24.50
N ILE A 7 31.91 -13.99 25.74
CA ILE A 7 30.65 -13.32 26.19
C ILE A 7 29.36 -13.56 25.34
N PHE A 8 28.16 -13.93 25.84
CA PHE A 8 27.26 -13.22 26.79
C PHE A 8 26.17 -14.15 27.35
N GLY A 9 25.85 -13.93 28.64
CA GLY A 9 24.86 -14.69 29.40
C GLY A 9 23.42 -14.19 29.22
N LEU A 10 22.51 -15.14 29.24
CA LEU A 10 21.09 -15.00 29.52
C LEU A 10 20.91 -15.28 31.03
N LEU A 11 20.33 -14.35 31.79
CA LEU A 11 19.77 -14.70 33.10
C LEU A 11 18.59 -13.79 33.44
N CYS A 12 17.38 -14.36 33.32
CA CYS A 12 16.17 -13.87 33.99
C CYS A 12 16.29 -14.13 35.49
N LEU A 13 16.03 -13.14 36.33
CA LEU A 13 15.62 -13.39 37.71
C LEU A 13 14.70 -12.25 38.20
N TYR A 14 13.47 -12.67 38.48
CA TYR A 14 12.41 -11.93 39.15
C TYR A 14 12.71 -11.91 40.66
N PHE A 15 12.65 -10.75 41.31
CA PHE A 15 12.43 -10.65 42.76
C PHE A 15 11.65 -9.38 43.07
N GLY A 16 10.47 -9.55 43.65
CA GLY A 16 9.70 -8.48 44.27
C GLY A 16 10.12 -8.28 45.72
N ILE A 17 10.23 -7.03 46.15
CA ILE A 17 10.22 -6.63 47.56
C ILE A 17 9.38 -5.36 47.69
N SER A 18 8.41 -5.41 48.61
CA SER A 18 7.56 -4.32 49.09
C SER A 18 8.32 -3.36 50.01
N GLY A 19 8.16 -2.05 49.81
CA GLY A 19 8.62 -1.01 50.73
C GLY A 19 8.09 0.37 50.34
N THR A 20 7.51 1.09 51.30
CA THR A 20 6.74 2.33 51.13
C THR A 20 7.58 3.61 51.04
N VAL A 21 7.25 4.44 50.04
CA VAL A 21 7.30 5.91 49.90
C VAL A 21 8.56 6.68 50.34
N SER A 22 9.28 7.27 49.38
CA SER A 22 9.79 8.64 49.46
C SER A 22 10.08 9.20 48.07
N ASP A 23 9.58 10.41 47.80
CA ASP A 23 9.77 11.19 46.57
C ASP A 23 11.22 11.21 46.07
N ALA A 24 11.41 10.83 44.80
CA ALA A 24 12.52 11.29 43.98
C ALA A 24 12.07 11.28 42.51
N ALA A 25 12.07 12.46 41.91
CA ALA A 25 11.70 12.71 40.53
C ALA A 25 12.45 11.80 39.54
N ALA A 26 11.71 11.00 38.78
CA ALA A 26 12.19 10.36 37.56
C ALA A 26 11.38 10.90 36.39
N SER A 27 12.11 11.55 35.47
CA SER A 27 11.66 11.97 34.16
C SER A 27 11.03 10.80 33.40
N GLY A 28 9.70 10.70 33.47
CA GLY A 28 8.95 9.84 32.58
C GLY A 28 8.84 10.53 31.23
N ALA A 29 9.74 10.21 30.31
CA ALA A 29 9.43 10.30 28.89
C ALA A 29 8.28 9.33 28.63
N ARG A 30 7.04 9.82 28.75
CA ARG A 30 5.86 9.11 28.26
C ARG A 30 5.96 9.17 26.75
N GLY A 31 6.38 8.06 26.14
CA GLY A 31 6.25 7.88 24.70
C GLY A 31 4.78 8.06 24.34
N MET A 32 4.49 9.11 23.58
CA MET A 32 3.19 9.32 22.95
C MET A 32 3.14 8.36 21.76
N VAL A 33 2.30 7.33 21.83
CA VAL A 33 1.90 6.60 20.63
C VAL A 33 0.84 7.48 19.97
N VAL A 34 1.24 8.22 18.94
CA VAL A 34 0.28 8.86 18.04
C VAL A 34 -0.29 7.74 17.18
N THR A 35 -1.52 7.33 17.48
CA THR A 35 -2.31 6.49 16.56
C THR A 35 -2.85 7.46 15.51
N GLU A 36 -2.13 7.58 14.40
CA GLU A 36 -2.48 8.47 13.31
C GLU A 36 -3.79 7.97 12.68
N ARG A 37 -4.92 8.61 13.01
CA ARG A 37 -6.18 8.39 12.29
C ARG A 37 -6.10 9.18 10.99
N ARG A 38 -5.49 8.59 9.97
CA ARG A 38 -5.56 9.09 8.59
C ARG A 38 -6.96 8.83 8.06
N SER A 39 -7.83 9.83 8.20
CA SER A 39 -9.13 9.87 7.51
C SER A 39 -8.90 10.49 6.14
N GLU A 40 -8.12 9.83 5.29
CA GLU A 40 -7.89 10.28 3.92
C GLU A 40 -8.99 9.73 3.02
N THR A 41 -10.16 10.36 2.99
CA THR A 41 -11.34 9.83 2.25
C THR A 41 -11.21 9.96 0.71
N PHE A 42 -10.01 10.18 0.19
CA PHE A 42 -9.71 10.36 -1.23
C PHE A 42 -8.20 10.30 -1.51
N TYR A 43 -7.82 10.26 -2.78
CA TYR A 43 -6.46 10.01 -3.22
C TYR A 43 -5.82 11.19 -3.94
N VAL A 44 -4.50 11.33 -3.79
CA VAL A 44 -3.64 12.20 -4.60
C VAL A 44 -2.45 11.39 -5.10
N ASN A 45 -1.96 11.68 -6.30
CA ASN A 45 -0.81 11.00 -6.89
C ASN A 45 0.18 12.00 -7.48
N ILE A 46 1.46 11.65 -7.41
CA ILE A 46 2.57 12.35 -8.08
C ILE A 46 3.12 11.44 -9.18
N SER A 47 3.33 12.00 -10.37
CA SER A 47 4.12 11.36 -11.42
C SER A 47 5.22 12.30 -11.91
N MET A 48 6.30 11.69 -12.39
CA MET A 48 7.53 12.38 -12.79
C MET A 48 7.77 12.19 -14.29
N ASP A 49 8.46 13.13 -14.92
CA ASP A 49 8.89 13.03 -16.32
C ASP A 49 9.94 11.94 -16.55
N HIS A 50 10.76 11.60 -15.55
CA HIS A 50 11.64 10.44 -15.59
C HIS A 50 10.96 9.22 -14.93
N GLN A 51 10.66 8.17 -15.70
CA GLN A 51 9.98 6.96 -15.21
C GLN A 51 10.78 6.21 -14.14
N ASP A 52 12.11 6.22 -14.24
CA ASP A 52 13.00 5.62 -13.24
C ASP A 52 13.21 6.49 -12.00
N ARG A 53 12.69 7.72 -12.01
CA ARG A 53 12.80 8.71 -10.93
C ARG A 53 14.25 9.08 -10.58
N VAL A 54 15.16 8.98 -11.56
CA VAL A 54 16.57 9.31 -11.39
C VAL A 54 16.93 10.57 -12.19
N TYR A 55 17.55 11.54 -11.53
CA TYR A 55 17.99 12.80 -12.13
C TYR A 55 19.49 13.05 -11.89
N GLU A 56 20.13 13.77 -12.80
CA GLU A 56 21.50 14.28 -12.64
C GLU A 56 21.51 15.81 -12.49
N GLU A 57 22.63 16.35 -12.01
CA GLU A 57 22.86 17.78 -11.87
C GLU A 57 22.60 18.57 -13.17
N GLY A 58 21.67 19.53 -13.07
CA GLY A 58 21.21 20.36 -14.16
C GLY A 58 20.00 19.82 -14.91
N ASP A 59 19.53 18.60 -14.60
CA ASP A 59 18.26 18.10 -15.13
C ASP A 59 17.10 18.97 -14.61
N ARG A 60 16.12 19.19 -15.49
CA ARG A 60 14.87 19.86 -15.14
C ARG A 60 13.84 18.81 -14.77
N MET A 61 13.18 18.99 -13.63
CA MET A 61 12.10 18.12 -13.19
C MET A 61 10.75 18.71 -13.59
N HIS A 62 9.88 17.87 -14.13
CA HIS A 62 8.46 18.19 -14.26
C HIS A 62 7.65 17.22 -13.41
N VAL A 63 6.87 17.79 -12.50
CA VAL A 63 6.03 17.06 -11.56
C VAL A 63 4.58 17.19 -12.02
N THR A 64 3.91 16.08 -12.24
CA THR A 64 2.48 16.05 -12.53
C THR A 64 1.73 15.54 -11.31
N VAL A 65 0.79 16.34 -10.79
CA VAL A 65 -0.05 15.98 -9.66
C VAL A 65 -1.50 15.79 -10.11
N THR A 66 -2.15 14.72 -9.65
CA THR A 66 -3.57 14.42 -9.89
C THR A 66 -4.24 14.12 -8.56
N SER A 67 -5.48 14.59 -8.37
CA SER A 67 -6.27 14.35 -7.15
C SER A 67 -7.63 13.78 -7.53
N SER A 68 -8.15 12.79 -6.79
CA SER A 68 -9.48 12.24 -7.04
C SER A 68 -10.62 13.17 -6.59
N ARG A 69 -10.31 14.23 -5.84
CA ARG A 69 -11.27 15.28 -5.45
C ARG A 69 -10.72 16.69 -5.72
N SER A 70 -11.63 17.61 -6.00
CA SER A 70 -11.29 19.04 -6.07
C SER A 70 -10.88 19.56 -4.69
N GLY A 71 -9.84 20.38 -4.64
CA GLY A 71 -9.28 20.87 -3.38
C GLY A 71 -8.16 21.89 -3.58
N TYR A 72 -7.27 21.97 -2.59
CA TYR A 72 -6.13 22.87 -2.56
C TYR A 72 -4.84 22.06 -2.42
N LEU A 73 -3.99 22.10 -3.43
CA LEU A 73 -2.73 21.35 -3.50
C LEU A 73 -1.59 22.10 -2.79
N TYR A 74 -0.75 21.35 -2.09
CA TYR A 74 0.53 21.80 -1.57
C TYR A 74 1.57 20.75 -1.99
N LEU A 75 2.56 21.15 -2.78
CA LEU A 75 3.68 20.29 -3.18
C LEU A 75 4.92 20.70 -2.37
N LEU A 76 5.37 19.78 -1.54
CA LEU A 76 6.54 19.89 -0.69
C LEU A 76 7.68 19.08 -1.31
N TYR A 77 8.91 19.50 -1.06
CA TYR A 77 10.13 18.83 -1.50
C TYR A 77 11.12 18.76 -0.35
N LYS A 78 11.62 17.57 -0.08
CA LYS A 78 12.64 17.28 0.92
C LYS A 78 13.94 16.89 0.21
N ASP A 79 14.98 17.68 0.41
CA ASP A 79 16.30 17.44 -0.19
C ASP A 79 17.07 16.28 0.49
N ALA A 80 18.23 15.95 -0.06
CA ALA A 80 19.05 14.81 0.37
C ALA A 80 19.65 14.94 1.79
N VAL A 81 19.64 16.14 2.37
CA VAL A 81 20.08 16.39 3.76
C VAL A 81 18.91 16.63 4.71
N GLY A 82 17.67 16.58 4.19
CA GLY A 82 16.44 16.62 4.96
C GLY A 82 15.78 17.99 5.06
N ASN A 83 16.27 19.03 4.36
CA ASN A 83 15.59 20.31 4.33
C ASN A 83 14.30 20.20 3.51
N VAL A 84 13.18 20.64 4.07
CA VAL A 84 11.89 20.65 3.37
C VAL A 84 11.65 22.04 2.78
N SER A 85 11.05 22.12 1.60
CA SER A 85 10.68 23.35 0.92
C SER A 85 9.29 23.24 0.30
N LEU A 86 8.51 24.32 0.29
CA LEU A 86 7.25 24.39 -0.44
C LEU A 86 7.51 24.79 -1.90
N LEU A 87 7.23 23.87 -2.83
CA LEU A 87 7.37 24.11 -4.27
C LEU A 87 6.11 24.72 -4.88
N PHE A 88 4.92 24.35 -4.39
CA PHE A 88 3.64 24.84 -4.88
C PHE A 88 2.59 24.90 -3.75
N PRO A 89 1.78 25.97 -3.62
CA PRO A 89 1.92 27.24 -4.33
C PRO A 89 3.23 27.96 -3.95
N ASN A 90 3.65 28.89 -4.79
CA ASN A 90 4.81 29.73 -4.55
C ASN A 90 4.54 31.17 -5.03
N LYS A 91 5.56 32.03 -5.06
CA LYS A 91 5.41 33.44 -5.49
C LYS A 91 5.05 33.60 -6.98
N PHE A 92 5.38 32.60 -7.80
CA PHE A 92 5.17 32.62 -9.25
C PHE A 92 3.77 32.10 -9.60
N GLU A 93 3.26 31.13 -8.84
CA GLU A 93 1.89 30.63 -8.94
C GLU A 93 1.28 30.46 -7.53
N GLN A 94 0.29 31.31 -7.21
CA GLN A 94 -0.35 31.35 -5.90
C GLN A 94 -1.70 30.62 -5.87
N ASN A 95 -2.32 30.38 -7.03
CA ASN A 95 -3.57 29.65 -7.14
C ASN A 95 -3.30 28.15 -7.08
N ASN A 96 -3.50 27.59 -5.89
CA ASN A 96 -3.26 26.18 -5.65
C ASN A 96 -4.51 25.30 -5.73
N LYS A 97 -5.57 25.78 -6.40
CA LYS A 97 -6.74 24.94 -6.63
C LYS A 97 -6.41 23.81 -7.61
N ILE A 98 -6.88 22.62 -7.29
CA ILE A 98 -6.87 21.45 -8.15
C ILE A 98 -8.30 20.94 -8.31
N GLU A 99 -8.71 20.61 -9.52
CA GLU A 99 -10.01 20.00 -9.79
C GLU A 99 -9.90 18.47 -9.79
N ALA A 100 -10.97 17.78 -9.39
CA ALA A 100 -11.03 16.33 -9.36
C ALA A 100 -10.65 15.73 -10.73
N ASN A 101 -9.78 14.72 -10.70
CA ASN A 101 -9.28 13.96 -11.84
C ASN A 101 -8.64 14.83 -12.93
N THR A 102 -8.07 15.98 -12.54
CA THR A 102 -7.29 16.84 -13.43
C THR A 102 -5.80 16.81 -13.08
N GLN A 103 -4.97 16.85 -14.10
CA GLN A 103 -3.51 16.89 -13.97
C GLN A 103 -3.04 18.34 -13.89
N ILE A 104 -2.24 18.66 -12.88
CA ILE A 104 -1.48 19.91 -12.80
C ILE A 104 0.00 19.59 -13.05
N LEU A 105 0.56 20.19 -14.10
CA LEU A 105 1.99 20.15 -14.39
C LEU A 105 2.72 21.28 -13.64
N ILE A 106 3.75 20.94 -12.89
CA ILE A 106 4.53 21.86 -12.05
C ILE A 106 6.02 21.64 -12.34
N PRO A 107 6.73 22.64 -12.90
CA PRO A 107 6.21 23.90 -13.45
C PRO A 107 5.49 23.68 -14.79
N SER A 108 4.42 24.44 -15.06
CA SER A 108 3.82 24.52 -16.40
C SER A 108 4.53 25.58 -17.27
N GLN A 109 4.25 25.62 -18.58
CA GLN A 109 4.79 26.66 -19.47
C GLN A 109 4.37 28.09 -19.07
N GLU A 110 3.26 28.24 -18.35
CA GLU A 110 2.75 29.53 -17.88
C GLU A 110 3.40 29.94 -16.55
N MET A 111 3.93 28.97 -15.80
CA MET A 111 4.64 29.20 -14.55
C MET A 111 6.07 29.67 -14.84
N ASN A 112 6.42 30.87 -14.39
CA ASN A 112 7.73 31.46 -14.68
C ASN A 112 8.84 30.99 -13.70
N PHE A 113 8.98 29.68 -13.52
CA PHE A 113 10.07 29.06 -12.74
C PHE A 113 10.41 27.66 -13.28
N ASP A 114 11.65 27.22 -13.06
CA ASP A 114 12.13 25.87 -13.37
C ASP A 114 12.47 25.13 -12.07
N LEU A 115 12.23 23.82 -12.00
CA LEU A 115 12.78 22.94 -10.97
C LEU A 115 14.04 22.28 -11.53
N THR A 116 15.22 22.71 -11.08
CA THR A 116 16.51 22.20 -11.59
C THR A 116 17.26 21.47 -10.49
N THR A 117 17.70 20.25 -10.78
CA THR A 117 18.46 19.39 -9.86
C THR A 117 19.82 20.00 -9.53
N GLN A 118 20.10 20.19 -8.24
CA GLN A 118 21.36 20.74 -7.72
C GLN A 118 21.77 20.02 -6.43
N ALA A 119 23.01 20.23 -5.99
CA ALA A 119 23.49 19.68 -4.72
C ALA A 119 22.67 20.23 -3.52
N PRO A 120 22.50 19.45 -2.43
CA PRO A 120 23.07 18.13 -2.18
C PRO A 120 22.33 17.00 -2.92
N PHE A 121 23.07 16.00 -3.37
CA PHE A 121 22.53 14.86 -4.13
C PHE A 121 22.29 13.64 -3.24
N GLY A 122 21.26 12.87 -3.54
CA GLY A 122 20.96 11.62 -2.83
C GLY A 122 19.49 11.21 -2.98
N LYS A 123 18.95 10.54 -1.95
CA LYS A 123 17.52 10.25 -1.88
C LYS A 123 16.78 11.51 -1.44
N GLU A 124 15.75 11.86 -2.19
CA GLU A 124 14.93 13.05 -1.99
C GLU A 124 13.45 12.66 -2.11
N THR A 125 12.55 13.46 -1.53
CA THR A 125 11.12 13.13 -1.50
C THR A 125 10.28 14.32 -1.93
N LEU A 126 9.33 14.09 -2.84
CA LEU A 126 8.22 15.00 -3.12
C LEU A 126 7.00 14.54 -2.33
N GLN A 127 6.30 15.48 -1.67
CA GLN A 127 5.06 15.19 -0.96
C GLN A 127 3.95 16.09 -1.50
N ALA A 128 2.87 15.50 -1.98
CA ALA A 128 1.66 16.21 -2.36
C ALA A 128 0.65 16.08 -1.24
N VAL A 129 0.11 17.22 -0.79
CA VAL A 129 -0.97 17.29 0.18
C VAL A 129 -2.13 18.02 -0.46
N VAL A 130 -3.31 17.42 -0.51
CA VAL A 130 -4.53 18.07 -1.00
C VAL A 130 -5.54 18.20 0.13
N THR A 131 -5.97 19.42 0.41
CA THR A 131 -6.98 19.69 1.43
C THR A 131 -8.29 20.16 0.80
N LEU A 132 -9.44 19.80 1.38
CA LEU A 132 -10.74 20.26 0.87
C LEU A 132 -11.02 21.75 1.16
N GLN A 133 -10.34 22.30 2.16
CA GLN A 133 -10.38 23.71 2.51
C GLN A 133 -8.96 24.30 2.50
N PRO A 134 -8.78 25.57 2.09
CA PRO A 134 -7.45 26.16 2.06
C PRO A 134 -6.89 26.29 3.48
N ILE A 135 -5.61 25.97 3.66
CA ILE A 135 -4.92 26.14 4.94
C ILE A 135 -4.79 27.64 5.21
N LYS A 136 -5.49 28.14 6.24
CA LYS A 136 -5.61 29.57 6.58
C LYS A 136 -4.43 30.11 7.41
N ASP A 137 -3.34 29.36 7.47
CA ASP A 137 -2.27 29.63 8.40
C ASP A 137 -1.33 30.75 7.93
N ALA A 138 -0.84 31.55 8.87
CA ALA A 138 0.04 32.69 8.59
C ALA A 138 1.41 32.23 8.06
N SER A 139 1.89 31.05 8.46
CA SER A 139 3.09 30.42 7.90
C SER A 139 2.95 30.18 6.39
N VAL A 140 1.78 29.69 5.94
CA VAL A 140 1.46 29.49 4.52
C VAL A 140 1.31 30.79 3.75
N ALA A 141 0.72 31.82 4.37
CA ALA A 141 0.66 33.16 3.80
C ALA A 141 2.04 33.84 3.70
N ASP A 142 2.95 33.57 4.63
CA ASP A 142 4.34 34.04 4.59
C ASP A 142 5.17 33.35 3.50
N PHE A 143 4.81 32.13 3.07
CA PHE A 143 5.44 31.42 1.95
C PHE A 143 5.13 32.05 0.58
N ARG A 144 3.95 32.68 0.42
CA ARG A 144 3.53 33.34 -0.84
C ARG A 144 4.38 34.56 -1.22
N ASN A 145 5.10 35.15 -0.26
CA ASN A 145 5.76 36.45 -0.41
C ASN A 145 7.29 36.42 -0.39
N SER A 146 7.93 35.26 -0.25
CA SER A 146 9.40 35.17 -0.26
C SER A 146 9.94 34.93 -1.67
N GLY A 147 10.96 35.68 -2.07
CA GLY A 147 11.56 35.70 -3.41
C GLY A 147 12.21 34.39 -3.90
N SER A 148 12.11 33.29 -3.17
CA SER A 148 12.80 32.02 -3.41
C SER A 148 11.93 30.85 -2.93
N VAL A 149 12.18 29.63 -3.42
CA VAL A 149 11.76 28.39 -2.74
C VAL A 149 12.32 28.45 -1.31
N LYS A 150 11.47 28.46 -0.29
CA LYS A 150 11.86 28.72 1.10
C LYS A 150 11.94 27.39 1.87
N SER A 151 13.05 27.20 2.57
CA SER A 151 13.22 26.08 3.51
C SER A 151 12.26 26.23 4.70
N LEU A 152 11.60 25.13 5.07
CA LEU A 152 10.60 25.01 6.13
C LEU A 152 11.25 24.52 7.43
N SER A 153 10.81 25.07 8.56
CA SER A 153 11.15 24.50 9.86
C SER A 153 10.33 23.24 10.15
N GLU A 154 10.77 22.39 11.09
CA GLU A 154 9.99 21.21 11.53
C GLU A 154 8.57 21.58 11.99
N THR A 155 8.39 22.77 12.58
CA THR A 155 7.09 23.27 13.02
C THR A 155 6.17 23.63 11.85
N ASP A 156 6.73 24.15 10.76
CA ASP A 156 5.97 24.48 9.54
C ASP A 156 5.48 23.20 8.86
N VAL A 157 6.35 22.20 8.73
CA VAL A 157 6.02 20.88 8.16
C VAL A 157 4.96 20.18 9.00
N TYR A 158 5.12 20.19 10.33
CA TYR A 158 4.13 19.62 11.24
C TYR A 158 2.77 20.32 11.12
N SER A 159 2.74 21.65 11.00
CA SER A 159 1.49 22.41 10.87
C SER A 159 0.78 22.16 9.53
N LEU A 160 1.54 21.93 8.46
CA LEU A 160 1.01 21.57 7.15
C LEU A 160 0.37 20.17 7.16
N ASN A 161 1.08 19.16 7.69
CA ASN A 161 0.57 17.79 7.79
C ASN A 161 -0.64 17.67 8.75
N GLN A 162 -0.75 18.57 9.74
CA GLN A 162 -1.89 18.61 10.66
C GLN A 162 -3.02 19.53 10.16
N GLY A 163 -2.83 20.21 9.03
CA GLY A 163 -3.80 21.09 8.40
C GLY A 163 -4.14 22.40 9.15
N VAL A 164 -3.62 22.69 10.36
CA VAL A 164 -3.95 23.91 11.14
C VAL A 164 -2.91 24.32 12.21
N ARG A 165 -2.64 25.65 12.27
CA ARG A 165 -2.11 26.58 13.31
C ARG A 165 -1.23 26.10 14.47
N GLY A 166 0.02 26.58 14.42
CA GLY A 166 0.97 26.61 15.52
C GLY A 166 0.46 27.32 16.79
N VAL A 167 0.51 26.57 17.89
CA VAL A 167 0.84 26.89 19.29
C VAL A 167 0.45 25.65 20.11
N ALA A 168 1.27 25.33 21.11
CA ALA A 168 1.20 24.16 22.00
C ALA A 168 -0.19 23.51 22.14
N VAL A 169 -0.23 22.22 21.75
CA VAL A 169 -1.35 21.31 21.92
C VAL A 169 -1.91 21.43 23.34
N THR A 170 -3.09 22.03 23.45
CA THR A 170 -4.00 21.77 24.55
C THR A 170 -5.29 21.30 23.91
N GLU A 171 -5.47 19.98 23.86
CA GLU A 171 -6.73 19.36 23.42
C GLU A 171 -7.90 19.96 24.18
N LYS A 172 -8.85 20.58 23.46
CA LYS A 172 -10.28 20.54 23.81
C LYS A 172 -11.20 21.19 22.77
N GLU A 173 -11.16 20.78 21.50
CA GLU A 173 -12.35 20.94 20.65
C GLU A 173 -12.53 19.72 19.74
N ARG A 174 -13.74 19.13 19.81
CA ARG A 174 -14.29 18.18 18.82
C ARG A 174 -14.57 18.96 17.53
N GLY A 175 -13.52 19.43 16.87
CA GLY A 175 -13.56 20.00 15.53
C GLY A 175 -13.24 18.90 14.53
N SER A 176 -13.98 18.83 13.43
CA SER A 176 -13.72 17.93 12.30
C SER A 176 -12.26 18.05 11.87
N THR A 177 -11.49 16.96 11.95
CA THR A 177 -10.15 16.87 11.35
C THR A 177 -10.26 17.33 9.89
N PRO A 178 -9.39 18.24 9.40
CA PRO A 178 -9.44 18.63 8.00
C PRO A 178 -9.26 17.38 7.13
N GLN A 179 -10.28 17.05 6.32
CA GLN A 179 -10.18 15.98 5.32
C GLN A 179 -9.09 16.38 4.31
N MET A 180 -8.06 15.56 4.22
CA MET A 180 -6.93 15.73 3.33
C MET A 180 -6.53 14.40 2.72
N ALA A 181 -5.75 14.44 1.63
CA ALA A 181 -5.08 13.30 1.04
C ALA A 181 -3.59 13.62 0.90
N GLU A 182 -2.73 12.63 1.16
CA GLU A 182 -1.29 12.80 1.08
C GLU A 182 -0.63 11.72 0.22
N PHE A 183 0.40 12.09 -0.54
CA PHE A 183 1.21 11.13 -1.28
C PHE A 183 2.69 11.52 -1.30
N ASN A 184 3.53 10.54 -0.96
CA ASN A 184 4.99 10.69 -0.94
C ASN A 184 5.61 9.93 -2.12
N LEU A 185 6.43 10.63 -2.90
CA LEU A 185 7.17 10.06 -4.02
C LEU A 185 8.66 10.33 -3.86
N ASP A 186 9.43 9.25 -3.75
CA ASP A 186 10.89 9.32 -3.69
C ASP A 186 11.52 9.43 -5.08
N ILE A 187 12.57 10.23 -5.16
CA ILE A 187 13.46 10.36 -6.31
C ILE A 187 14.91 10.17 -5.87
N THR A 188 15.82 9.92 -6.81
CA THR A 188 17.26 9.88 -6.54
C THR A 188 18.01 10.82 -7.47
N THR A 189 18.84 11.69 -6.90
CA THR A 189 19.65 12.66 -7.64
C THR A 189 21.13 12.32 -7.56
N TYR A 190 21.88 12.66 -8.62
CA TYR A 190 23.32 12.45 -8.70
C TYR A 190 24.04 13.71 -9.22
N PRO A 191 25.34 13.90 -8.87
CA PRO A 191 26.20 14.82 -9.61
C PRO A 191 26.22 14.46 -11.09
N ARG A 192 26.53 15.42 -11.96
CA ARG A 192 26.63 15.17 -13.41
C ARG A 192 27.60 14.03 -13.73
N GLY A 193 27.14 13.02 -14.47
CA GLY A 193 27.91 11.81 -14.80
C GLY A 193 28.16 10.87 -13.61
N GLY A 194 27.50 11.12 -12.47
CA GLY A 194 27.55 10.29 -11.26
C GLY A 194 26.49 9.20 -11.22
N ARG A 195 25.54 9.19 -12.17
CA ARG A 195 24.48 8.18 -12.23
C ARG A 195 25.07 6.78 -12.47
N PRO A 196 24.75 5.79 -11.61
CA PRO A 196 25.15 4.41 -11.83
C PRO A 196 24.55 3.85 -13.13
N SER A 197 25.20 2.85 -13.71
CA SER A 197 24.59 2.05 -14.79
C SER A 197 23.24 1.50 -14.34
N ALA A 198 22.25 1.46 -15.25
CA ALA A 198 20.90 1.01 -14.95
C ALA A 198 20.91 -0.25 -14.09
N ALA A 199 20.38 -0.12 -12.86
CA ALA A 199 20.33 -1.21 -11.91
C ALA A 199 19.49 -2.35 -12.49
N LYS A 200 19.90 -3.60 -12.21
CA LYS A 200 19.14 -4.78 -12.61
C LYS A 200 17.70 -4.64 -12.10
N LYS A 201 16.73 -4.86 -12.98
CA LYS A 201 15.33 -5.00 -12.61
C LYS A 201 15.20 -6.21 -11.67
N GLU A 202 14.57 -6.00 -10.53
CA GLU A 202 14.28 -7.07 -9.58
C GLU A 202 12.86 -7.61 -9.79
N ARG A 203 12.70 -8.91 -9.54
CA ARG A 203 11.40 -9.56 -9.43
C ARG A 203 11.23 -10.15 -8.04
N ILE A 204 10.13 -9.79 -7.39
CA ILE A 204 9.78 -10.22 -6.04
C ILE A 204 8.46 -10.96 -6.07
N PHE A 205 8.41 -12.11 -5.40
CA PHE A 205 7.17 -12.81 -5.07
C PHE A 205 6.88 -12.67 -3.57
N VAL A 206 5.63 -12.35 -3.24
CA VAL A 206 5.11 -12.24 -1.89
C VAL A 206 3.90 -13.17 -1.77
N GLY A 207 4.03 -14.22 -0.97
CA GLY A 207 2.92 -15.12 -0.65
C GLY A 207 2.43 -14.87 0.77
N ILE A 208 1.14 -14.57 0.93
CA ILE A 208 0.48 -14.29 2.21
C ILE A 208 -0.67 -15.28 2.38
N GLY A 209 -0.65 -16.06 3.46
CA GLY A 209 -1.67 -17.09 3.69
C GLY A 209 -2.12 -17.18 5.14
N VAL A 210 -3.43 -17.08 5.36
CA VAL A 210 -4.06 -17.21 6.69
C VAL A 210 -5.00 -18.42 6.70
N ALA A 211 -4.53 -19.51 7.27
CA ALA A 211 -5.29 -20.75 7.43
C ALA A 211 -5.81 -20.94 8.86
N ARG A 212 -5.16 -20.31 9.84
CA ARG A 212 -5.54 -20.31 11.26
C ARG A 212 -5.59 -18.88 11.76
N TYR A 213 -6.42 -18.66 12.77
CA TYR A 213 -6.67 -17.36 13.37
C TYR A 213 -6.48 -17.44 14.89
N GLU A 214 -6.01 -16.36 15.50
CA GLU A 214 -5.82 -16.27 16.95
C GLU A 214 -7.17 -16.40 17.68
N HIS A 215 -8.19 -15.73 17.16
CA HIS A 215 -9.51 -15.77 17.77
C HIS A 215 -10.28 -17.06 17.38
N SER A 216 -10.60 -17.88 18.38
CA SER A 216 -11.32 -19.16 18.24
C SER A 216 -12.72 -19.12 17.61
N ARG A 217 -13.27 -17.94 17.32
CA ARG A 217 -14.57 -17.75 16.66
C ARG A 217 -14.45 -17.61 15.16
N ILE A 218 -13.24 -17.38 14.66
CA ILE A 218 -12.93 -17.38 13.24
C ILE A 218 -12.52 -18.81 12.88
N ASN A 219 -13.22 -19.40 11.92
CA ASN A 219 -12.97 -20.78 11.52
C ASN A 219 -11.62 -20.89 10.80
N SER A 220 -10.96 -22.03 10.92
CA SER A 220 -9.75 -22.31 10.14
C SER A 220 -10.08 -22.63 8.69
N LEU A 221 -9.18 -22.26 7.77
CA LEU A 221 -9.18 -22.60 6.35
C LEU A 221 -7.95 -23.44 5.98
N PRO A 222 -7.91 -24.75 6.26
CA PRO A 222 -6.72 -25.57 6.01
C PRO A 222 -6.20 -25.53 4.56
N ALA A 223 -7.10 -25.37 3.57
CA ALA A 223 -6.72 -25.29 2.17
C ALA A 223 -5.80 -24.10 1.85
N CYS A 224 -5.89 -23.00 2.61
CA CYS A 224 -5.01 -21.83 2.47
C CYS A 224 -3.53 -22.18 2.73
N GLU A 225 -3.25 -23.24 3.50
CA GLU A 225 -1.87 -23.72 3.64
C GLU A 225 -1.36 -24.38 2.37
N GLY A 226 -2.18 -25.20 1.71
CA GLY A 226 -1.81 -25.88 0.48
C GLY A 226 -1.72 -24.92 -0.71
N ASP A 227 -2.60 -23.92 -0.73
CA ASP A 227 -2.54 -22.77 -1.63
C ASP A 227 -1.18 -22.06 -1.58
N LEU A 228 -0.81 -21.57 -0.39
CA LEU A 228 0.44 -20.84 -0.17
C LEU A 228 1.65 -21.73 -0.47
N GLN A 229 1.60 -23.01 -0.08
CA GLN A 229 2.65 -23.97 -0.37
C GLN A 229 2.83 -24.18 -1.88
N ALA A 230 1.75 -24.31 -2.64
CA ALA A 230 1.82 -24.59 -4.08
C ALA A 230 2.32 -23.37 -4.86
N MET A 231 1.80 -22.18 -4.56
CA MET A 231 2.27 -20.92 -5.17
C MET A 231 3.73 -20.64 -4.80
N GLY A 232 4.07 -20.71 -3.51
CA GLY A 232 5.44 -20.52 -3.04
C GLY A 232 6.42 -21.52 -3.66
N LYS A 233 6.03 -22.80 -3.78
CA LYS A 233 6.83 -23.82 -4.45
C LYS A 233 7.05 -23.47 -5.93
N PHE A 234 6.00 -23.08 -6.64
CA PHE A 234 6.10 -22.73 -8.05
C PHE A 234 7.07 -21.57 -8.26
N PHE A 235 6.91 -20.48 -7.53
CA PHE A 235 7.76 -19.31 -7.69
C PHE A 235 9.19 -19.57 -7.20
N ALA A 236 9.38 -20.13 -5.99
CA ALA A 236 10.71 -20.25 -5.39
C ALA A 236 11.58 -21.38 -5.97
N GLN A 237 11.00 -22.48 -6.49
CA GLN A 237 11.78 -23.66 -6.90
C GLN A 237 12.06 -23.74 -8.40
N ASN A 238 11.47 -22.86 -9.21
CA ASN A 238 11.67 -22.85 -10.65
C ASN A 238 12.68 -21.75 -11.03
N SER A 239 13.93 -22.15 -11.30
CA SER A 239 15.01 -21.20 -11.59
C SER A 239 14.76 -20.31 -12.81
N TYR A 240 13.94 -20.77 -13.77
CA TYR A 240 13.58 -19.99 -14.97
C TYR A 240 12.64 -18.81 -14.66
N ILE A 241 11.97 -18.79 -13.50
CA ILE A 241 11.16 -17.65 -13.08
C ILE A 241 12.02 -16.40 -12.80
N ASN A 242 13.33 -16.59 -12.58
CA ASN A 242 14.30 -15.52 -12.34
C ASN A 242 13.87 -14.58 -11.19
N LEU A 243 13.40 -15.15 -10.08
CA LEU A 243 13.08 -14.39 -8.88
C LEU A 243 14.34 -13.96 -8.13
N ASP A 244 14.39 -12.70 -7.75
CA ASP A 244 15.45 -12.16 -6.89
C ASP A 244 15.11 -12.36 -5.40
N LYS A 245 13.81 -12.29 -5.06
CA LYS A 245 13.31 -12.46 -3.69
C LYS A 245 12.00 -13.24 -3.67
N SER A 246 11.83 -14.08 -2.64
CA SER A 246 10.55 -14.71 -2.31
C SER A 246 10.29 -14.51 -0.81
N LEU A 247 9.19 -13.84 -0.48
CA LEU A 247 8.75 -13.57 0.88
C LEU A 247 7.48 -14.37 1.14
N ILE A 248 7.43 -15.13 2.22
CA ILE A 248 6.28 -15.96 2.59
C ILE A 248 5.89 -15.59 4.01
N TYR A 249 4.64 -15.17 4.20
CA TYR A 249 4.04 -14.88 5.50
C TYR A 249 2.88 -15.85 5.73
N LYS A 250 2.90 -16.57 6.85
CA LYS A 250 1.88 -17.58 7.15
C LYS A 250 1.31 -17.41 8.56
N ASN A 251 -0.01 -17.48 8.67
CA ASN A 251 -0.74 -17.52 9.94
C ASN A 251 -0.27 -16.43 10.92
N GLU A 252 0.38 -16.78 12.03
CA GLU A 252 0.85 -15.85 13.07
C GLU A 252 1.77 -14.73 12.58
N GLU A 253 2.34 -14.86 11.38
CA GLU A 253 3.12 -13.79 10.74
C GLU A 253 2.25 -12.76 10.01
N VAL A 254 1.02 -13.10 9.66
CA VAL A 254 0.05 -12.26 8.92
C VAL A 254 -0.76 -11.44 9.91
N THR A 255 -0.09 -10.54 10.61
CA THR A 255 -0.71 -9.56 11.53
C THR A 255 -0.81 -8.19 10.88
N MET A 256 -1.66 -7.32 11.40
CA MET A 256 -1.79 -5.95 10.89
C MET A 256 -0.43 -5.21 10.90
N GLU A 257 0.33 -5.37 11.99
CA GLU A 257 1.66 -4.78 12.13
C GLU A 257 2.63 -5.27 11.06
N ASN A 258 2.69 -6.58 10.82
CA ASN A 258 3.62 -7.16 9.86
C ASN A 258 3.24 -6.85 8.42
N MET A 259 1.94 -6.85 8.09
CA MET A 259 1.47 -6.47 6.76
C MET A 259 1.80 -5.00 6.49
N ARG A 260 1.52 -4.10 7.43
CA ARG A 260 1.92 -2.69 7.29
C ARG A 260 3.42 -2.56 7.00
N LYS A 261 4.28 -3.16 7.83
CA LYS A 261 5.74 -3.13 7.62
C LYS A 261 6.15 -3.71 6.26
N LEU A 262 5.54 -4.81 5.84
CA LEU A 262 5.83 -5.43 4.55
C LEU A 262 5.59 -4.46 3.39
N PHE A 263 4.43 -3.82 3.35
CA PHE A 263 4.06 -2.94 2.24
C PHE A 263 4.72 -1.56 2.33
N THR A 264 4.58 -0.89 3.48
CA THR A 264 4.96 0.52 3.62
C THR A 264 6.44 0.72 3.90
N GLU A 265 7.16 -0.30 4.35
CA GLU A 265 8.61 -0.25 4.60
C GLU A 265 9.35 -1.18 3.64
N TYR A 266 9.18 -2.51 3.75
CA TYR A 266 10.03 -3.44 3.01
C TYR A 266 9.87 -3.30 1.49
N LEU A 267 8.65 -3.43 0.95
CA LEU A 267 8.41 -3.36 -0.49
C LEU A 267 8.72 -1.96 -1.02
N ARG A 268 8.29 -0.90 -0.32
CA ARG A 268 8.62 0.49 -0.67
C ARG A 268 10.13 0.72 -0.78
N ASP A 269 10.90 0.33 0.24
CA ASP A 269 12.31 0.70 0.38
C ASP A 269 13.28 -0.22 -0.35
N ASN A 270 12.86 -1.47 -0.61
CA ASN A 270 13.70 -2.50 -1.24
C ASN A 270 13.31 -2.81 -2.69
N THR A 271 12.35 -2.08 -3.26
CA THR A 271 12.08 -2.10 -4.70
C THR A 271 12.22 -0.70 -5.27
N LYS A 272 12.34 -0.59 -6.58
CA LYS A 272 12.44 0.68 -7.32
C LYS A 272 11.51 0.68 -8.53
N PRO A 273 11.16 1.85 -9.09
CA PRO A 273 10.41 1.91 -10.34
C PRO A 273 10.99 0.98 -11.42
N GLY A 274 10.10 0.26 -12.11
CA GLY A 274 10.44 -0.75 -13.10
C GLY A 274 10.58 -2.19 -12.57
N ASP A 275 10.76 -2.38 -11.26
CA ASP A 275 10.75 -3.72 -10.64
C ASP A 275 9.36 -4.38 -10.73
N GLU A 276 9.33 -5.71 -10.62
CA GLU A 276 8.09 -6.50 -10.62
C GLU A 276 7.79 -7.07 -9.24
N VAL A 277 6.57 -6.88 -8.77
CA VAL A 277 6.08 -7.39 -7.49
C VAL A 277 4.84 -8.22 -7.74
N ILE A 278 4.90 -9.51 -7.41
CA ILE A 278 3.77 -10.44 -7.50
C ILE A 278 3.32 -10.74 -6.07
N ILE A 279 2.10 -10.32 -5.72
CA ILE A 279 1.49 -10.54 -4.42
C ILE A 279 0.39 -11.59 -4.59
N TYR A 280 0.47 -12.66 -3.83
CA TYR A 280 -0.55 -13.70 -3.75
C TYR A 280 -1.09 -13.76 -2.33
N TRP A 281 -2.40 -13.60 -2.17
CA TRP A 281 -3.09 -13.65 -0.89
C TRP A 281 -4.12 -14.78 -0.87
N THR A 282 -4.15 -15.57 0.20
CA THR A 282 -5.20 -16.57 0.44
C THR A 282 -5.66 -16.54 1.90
N GLY A 283 -6.97 -16.53 2.15
CA GLY A 283 -7.53 -16.43 3.50
C GLY A 283 -9.00 -16.06 3.50
N HIS A 284 -9.50 -15.62 4.66
CA HIS A 284 -10.85 -15.11 4.79
C HIS A 284 -10.98 -13.66 4.26
N GLY A 285 -12.14 -13.39 3.66
CA GLY A 285 -12.66 -12.04 3.46
C GLY A 285 -13.85 -11.78 4.39
N SER A 286 -14.06 -10.53 4.78
CA SER A 286 -15.19 -10.06 5.58
C SER A 286 -15.68 -8.72 5.05
N ARG A 287 -16.81 -8.25 5.59
CA ARG A 287 -17.37 -6.93 5.27
C ARG A 287 -18.05 -6.33 6.50
N TYR A 288 -18.03 -5.01 6.61
CA TYR A 288 -18.64 -4.23 7.69
C TYR A 288 -19.47 -3.09 7.13
N SER A 289 -20.41 -2.54 7.90
CA SER A 289 -21.07 -1.30 7.48
C SER A 289 -20.07 -0.15 7.53
N ASP A 290 -20.04 0.65 6.46
CA ASP A 290 -19.16 1.80 6.32
C ASP A 290 -19.33 2.79 7.49
N THR A 291 -18.21 3.27 8.01
CA THR A 291 -18.14 4.20 9.14
C THR A 291 -17.59 5.59 8.80
N ASN A 292 -17.07 5.78 7.59
CA ASN A 292 -16.36 6.96 7.07
C ASN A 292 -17.09 7.64 5.91
N GLY A 293 -18.03 6.95 5.25
CA GLY A 293 -18.91 7.53 4.23
C GLY A 293 -18.23 7.74 2.87
N ASP A 294 -17.18 6.98 2.58
CA ASP A 294 -16.46 6.98 1.30
C ASP A 294 -16.98 5.94 0.30
N GLU A 295 -17.75 4.94 0.76
CA GLU A 295 -18.27 3.89 -0.12
C GLU A 295 -19.66 4.19 -0.69
N ASN A 296 -19.85 3.87 -1.99
CA ASN A 296 -21.11 4.14 -2.69
C ASN A 296 -22.24 3.18 -2.29
N ASP A 297 -21.89 1.97 -1.80
CA ASP A 297 -22.83 0.95 -1.34
C ASP A 297 -22.99 0.95 0.21
N GLY A 298 -22.12 1.69 0.91
CA GLY A 298 -22.13 1.86 2.35
C GLY A 298 -21.55 0.68 3.15
N MET A 299 -20.62 -0.09 2.57
CA MET A 299 -19.95 -1.21 3.25
C MET A 299 -18.43 -1.16 3.09
N ASP A 300 -17.67 -1.42 4.16
CA ASP A 300 -16.21 -1.62 4.13
C ASP A 300 -15.87 -3.11 3.90
N GLU A 301 -15.15 -3.44 2.83
CA GLU A 301 -14.58 -4.76 2.62
C GLU A 301 -13.25 -4.94 3.33
N THR A 302 -13.00 -6.14 3.86
CA THR A 302 -11.81 -6.41 4.65
C THR A 302 -11.19 -7.78 4.38
N LEU A 303 -9.86 -7.85 4.44
CA LEU A 303 -9.08 -9.08 4.53
C LEU A 303 -8.86 -9.42 6.01
N VAL A 304 -9.19 -10.65 6.37
CA VAL A 304 -9.07 -11.11 7.76
C VAL A 304 -7.64 -11.57 8.01
N LEU A 305 -7.00 -10.94 8.97
CA LEU A 305 -5.64 -11.21 9.42
C LEU A 305 -5.65 -12.22 10.57
N TYR A 306 -4.48 -12.74 10.94
CA TYR A 306 -4.37 -13.71 12.03
C TYR A 306 -4.86 -13.15 13.37
N ASP A 307 -4.53 -11.89 13.65
CA ASP A 307 -4.86 -11.14 14.87
C ASP A 307 -6.22 -10.42 14.78
N SER A 308 -6.99 -10.65 13.71
CA SER A 308 -8.34 -10.10 13.57
C SER A 308 -9.30 -10.65 14.61
N LYS A 309 -10.19 -9.77 15.07
CA LYS A 309 -11.31 -10.09 15.94
C LYS A 309 -12.60 -10.07 15.13
N PRO A 310 -13.52 -11.02 15.37
CA PRO A 310 -14.82 -11.01 14.72
C PRO A 310 -15.64 -9.84 15.25
N ASN A 311 -16.38 -9.19 14.35
CA ASN A 311 -17.20 -8.01 14.64
C ASN A 311 -16.40 -6.75 15.02
N ASP A 312 -15.12 -6.68 14.60
CA ASP A 312 -14.23 -5.55 14.90
C ASP A 312 -13.44 -5.17 13.63
N PRO A 313 -13.98 -4.29 12.76
CA PRO A 313 -13.37 -3.90 11.50
C PRO A 313 -11.97 -3.31 11.65
N GLU A 314 -11.69 -2.63 12.78
CA GLU A 314 -10.39 -1.99 13.07
C GLU A 314 -9.24 -2.99 13.20
N THR A 315 -9.56 -4.28 13.35
CA THR A 315 -8.57 -5.36 13.45
C THR A 315 -8.38 -6.12 12.13
N GLN A 316 -9.05 -5.68 11.06
CA GLN A 316 -8.97 -6.29 9.74
C GLN A 316 -8.39 -5.28 8.74
N LEU A 317 -7.80 -5.79 7.65
CA LEU A 317 -7.22 -4.94 6.62
C LEU A 317 -8.33 -4.49 5.67
N ARG A 318 -8.70 -3.21 5.75
CA ARG A 318 -9.64 -2.58 4.81
C ARG A 318 -8.99 -2.47 3.43
N ASP A 319 -9.80 -2.56 2.38
CA ASP A 319 -9.34 -2.31 1.01
C ASP A 319 -8.73 -0.93 0.86
N ASP A 320 -9.30 0.05 1.52
CA ASP A 320 -8.88 1.43 1.55
C ASP A 320 -7.43 1.60 2.06
N GLU A 321 -7.07 0.89 3.14
CA GLU A 321 -5.69 0.82 3.64
C GLU A 321 -4.79 0.03 2.67
N PHE A 322 -5.31 -1.06 2.09
CA PHE A 322 -4.56 -1.87 1.14
C PHE A 322 -4.29 -1.13 -0.19
N GLY A 323 -5.25 -0.35 -0.68
CA GLY A 323 -5.15 0.51 -1.86
C GLY A 323 -4.06 1.55 -1.69
N ARG A 324 -4.00 2.20 -0.53
CA ARG A 324 -2.92 3.14 -0.15
C ARG A 324 -1.55 2.46 -0.11
N TRP A 325 -1.47 1.26 0.45
CA TRP A 325 -0.23 0.48 0.45
C TRP A 325 0.22 0.08 -0.96
N LEU A 326 -0.71 -0.27 -1.85
CA LEU A 326 -0.41 -0.50 -3.27
C LEU A 326 -0.04 0.81 -3.98
N GLN A 327 -0.61 1.94 -3.55
CA GLN A 327 -0.28 3.26 -4.07
C GLN A 327 1.18 3.63 -3.87
N ASP A 328 1.72 3.29 -2.70
CA ASP A 328 3.13 3.49 -2.37
C ASP A 328 4.09 2.71 -3.28
N LEU A 329 3.60 1.68 -3.96
CA LEU A 329 4.35 0.90 -4.94
C LEU A 329 4.27 1.48 -6.36
N SER A 330 3.76 2.71 -6.52
CA SER A 330 3.68 3.37 -7.83
C SER A 330 5.03 3.31 -8.57
N GLY A 331 4.96 3.14 -9.89
CA GLY A 331 6.13 2.97 -10.77
C GLY A 331 6.72 1.56 -10.78
N ARG A 332 6.36 0.66 -9.85
CA ARG A 332 6.61 -0.78 -10.00
C ARG A 332 5.50 -1.42 -10.82
N LYS A 333 5.79 -2.59 -11.39
CA LYS A 333 4.78 -3.47 -12.01
C LYS A 333 4.24 -4.42 -10.96
N VAL A 334 3.02 -4.18 -10.50
CA VAL A 334 2.42 -4.93 -9.41
C VAL A 334 1.31 -5.82 -9.94
N LEU A 335 1.36 -7.10 -9.61
CA LEU A 335 0.26 -8.05 -9.81
C LEU A 335 -0.20 -8.55 -8.46
N VAL A 336 -1.47 -8.34 -8.14
CA VAL A 336 -2.13 -8.88 -6.94
C VAL A 336 -3.06 -10.02 -7.37
N ILE A 337 -2.99 -11.15 -6.69
CA ILE A 337 -3.90 -12.28 -6.85
C ILE A 337 -4.54 -12.56 -5.49
N LEU A 338 -5.84 -12.31 -5.37
CA LEU A 338 -6.61 -12.54 -4.15
C LEU A 338 -7.47 -13.81 -4.29
N ASP A 339 -7.16 -14.83 -3.50
CA ASP A 339 -7.96 -16.05 -3.34
C ASP A 339 -8.69 -16.01 -1.99
N THR A 340 -9.67 -15.12 -1.90
CA THR A 340 -10.52 -14.84 -0.72
C THR A 340 -12.00 -14.84 -1.13
N CYS A 341 -12.95 -15.09 -0.22
CA CYS A 341 -14.38 -15.00 -0.56
C CYS A 341 -14.93 -13.58 -0.49
N TYR A 342 -16.00 -13.38 -1.27
CA TYR A 342 -16.69 -12.12 -1.52
C TYR A 342 -18.11 -12.17 -0.92
N SER A 343 -18.88 -13.24 -1.15
CA SER A 343 -20.21 -13.39 -0.55
C SER A 343 -20.28 -14.56 0.44
N GLY A 344 -21.12 -14.40 1.46
CA GLY A 344 -21.30 -15.34 2.56
C GLY A 344 -21.79 -16.71 2.18
N GLY A 345 -20.86 -17.53 1.71
CA GLY A 345 -21.16 -18.89 1.30
C GLY A 345 -21.83 -19.66 2.42
N LEU A 346 -23.00 -20.20 2.10
CA LEU A 346 -23.71 -21.15 2.92
C LEU A 346 -22.91 -22.46 2.92
N GLY A 347 -22.01 -22.64 3.88
CA GLY A 347 -21.33 -23.92 4.13
C GLY A 347 -19.86 -23.80 4.53
N SER A 348 -19.35 -24.86 5.17
CA SER A 348 -17.98 -24.94 5.71
C SER A 348 -16.86 -24.91 4.66
N GLN A 349 -17.19 -24.78 3.37
CA GLN A 349 -16.24 -24.80 2.25
C GLN A 349 -16.00 -23.42 1.62
N ALA A 350 -16.76 -22.41 2.05
CA ALA A 350 -16.56 -21.03 1.63
C ALA A 350 -15.60 -20.29 2.56
N LYS A 351 -14.79 -19.40 2.00
CA LYS A 351 -13.86 -18.51 2.70
C LYS A 351 -14.49 -17.19 3.21
N SER A 352 -15.81 -17.05 3.33
CA SER A 352 -16.46 -15.79 3.78
C SER A 352 -16.83 -15.82 5.26
N LEU A 353 -16.81 -14.67 5.94
CA LEU A 353 -17.28 -14.53 7.33
C LEU A 353 -18.72 -13.97 7.48
N THR A 354 -19.34 -13.41 6.43
CA THR A 354 -20.63 -12.68 6.53
C THR A 354 -21.62 -13.09 5.43
N SER A 355 -22.90 -13.32 5.75
CA SER A 355 -23.97 -13.65 4.79
C SER A 355 -24.66 -12.42 4.18
N ASP A 356 -24.82 -12.46 2.85
CA ASP A 356 -25.63 -11.58 2.00
C ASP A 356 -25.07 -10.18 1.66
N ALA A 357 -24.98 -9.91 0.34
CA ALA A 357 -24.73 -8.65 -0.38
C ALA A 357 -23.34 -8.42 -1.01
N GLU A 358 -23.29 -7.43 -1.92
CA GLU A 358 -22.24 -7.06 -2.89
C GLU A 358 -20.90 -6.72 -2.21
N TRP A 359 -19.77 -7.11 -2.81
CA TRP A 359 -18.41 -6.95 -2.26
C TRP A 359 -17.48 -6.45 -3.36
N ASP A 360 -16.77 -5.34 -3.20
CA ASP A 360 -15.91 -4.81 -4.26
C ASP A 360 -14.45 -4.50 -3.88
N PHE A 361 -13.96 -5.03 -2.74
CA PHE A 361 -12.61 -4.80 -2.19
C PHE A 361 -11.55 -4.58 -3.28
N GLY A 362 -11.00 -3.38 -3.26
CA GLY A 362 -9.88 -3.02 -4.08
C GLY A 362 -10.23 -2.80 -5.56
N PHE A 363 -11.46 -3.05 -6.05
CA PHE A 363 -11.86 -2.63 -7.40
C PHE A 363 -12.12 -1.13 -7.45
N GLY A 364 -12.85 -0.59 -6.46
CA GLY A 364 -12.96 0.85 -6.23
C GLY A 364 -11.57 1.46 -6.11
N GLU A 365 -10.75 0.94 -5.20
CA GLU A 365 -9.39 1.44 -4.95
C GLU A 365 -8.47 1.34 -6.16
N CYS A 366 -8.45 0.20 -6.87
CA CYS A 366 -7.68 0.05 -8.11
C CYS A 366 -8.17 0.99 -9.21
N ALA A 367 -9.48 1.27 -9.28
CA ALA A 367 -10.04 2.26 -10.19
C ALA A 367 -9.69 3.69 -9.75
N TYR A 368 -9.71 4.01 -8.46
CA TYR A 368 -9.32 5.32 -7.94
C TYR A 368 -7.84 5.61 -8.17
N VAL A 369 -6.94 4.65 -7.89
CA VAL A 369 -5.51 4.82 -8.18
C VAL A 369 -5.25 4.93 -9.68
N LYS A 370 -6.01 4.21 -10.52
CA LYS A 370 -5.98 4.36 -11.98
C LYS A 370 -6.41 5.77 -12.41
N ASP A 371 -7.53 6.26 -11.89
CA ASP A 371 -8.10 7.55 -12.28
C ASP A 371 -7.19 8.73 -11.91
N ILE A 372 -6.34 8.58 -10.90
CA ILE A 372 -5.30 9.56 -10.53
C ILE A 372 -3.93 9.28 -11.19
N GLY A 373 -3.86 8.35 -12.14
CA GLY A 373 -2.70 8.11 -12.99
C GLY A 373 -1.64 7.16 -12.43
N GLN A 374 -1.95 6.38 -11.40
CA GLN A 374 -1.14 5.21 -11.08
C GLN A 374 -1.38 4.13 -12.13
N SER A 375 -0.33 3.82 -12.87
CA SER A 375 -0.31 2.79 -13.90
C SER A 375 0.53 1.62 -13.42
N ASP A 376 0.38 0.47 -14.10
CA ASP A 376 1.13 -0.75 -13.83
C ASP A 376 0.71 -1.58 -12.59
N LEU A 377 -0.59 -1.59 -12.29
CA LEU A 377 -1.21 -2.50 -11.32
C LEU A 377 -2.22 -3.42 -12.02
N ALA A 378 -2.23 -4.70 -11.67
CA ALA A 378 -3.30 -5.63 -12.03
C ALA A 378 -3.75 -6.42 -10.81
N LEU A 379 -5.05 -6.68 -10.73
CA LEU A 379 -5.71 -7.42 -9.65
C LEU A 379 -6.52 -8.58 -10.25
N ILE A 380 -6.21 -9.80 -9.85
CA ILE A 380 -6.99 -11.00 -10.14
C ILE A 380 -7.68 -11.45 -8.87
N THR A 381 -8.98 -11.72 -8.94
CA THR A 381 -9.77 -12.14 -7.78
C THR A 381 -10.50 -13.45 -8.04
N SER A 382 -10.75 -14.23 -6.97
CA SER A 382 -11.32 -15.57 -7.10
C SER A 382 -12.83 -15.65 -7.33
N SER A 383 -13.59 -14.57 -7.10
CA SER A 383 -15.05 -14.56 -7.24
C SER A 383 -15.59 -13.16 -7.57
N ALA A 384 -16.81 -13.08 -8.10
CA ALA A 384 -17.55 -11.82 -8.26
C ALA A 384 -18.02 -11.24 -6.93
N GLN A 385 -18.51 -9.99 -6.98
CA GLN A 385 -19.04 -9.24 -5.85
C GLN A 385 -20.13 -9.98 -5.04
N ASN A 386 -20.88 -10.89 -5.66
CA ASN A 386 -21.96 -11.66 -5.02
C ASN A 386 -21.68 -13.17 -4.94
N GLU A 387 -20.44 -13.61 -5.16
CA GLU A 387 -20.12 -15.02 -5.33
C GLU A 387 -19.18 -15.59 -4.26
N VAL A 388 -19.17 -16.92 -4.17
CA VAL A 388 -18.31 -17.65 -3.25
C VAL A 388 -16.95 -17.94 -3.88
N SER A 389 -15.91 -17.95 -3.06
CA SER A 389 -14.61 -18.56 -3.36
C SER A 389 -14.46 -19.88 -2.61
N LEU A 390 -14.43 -20.97 -3.35
CA LEU A 390 -14.49 -22.32 -2.78
C LEU A 390 -13.14 -23.00 -2.66
N MET A 391 -13.05 -23.80 -1.60
CA MET A 391 -12.04 -24.84 -1.47
C MET A 391 -12.44 -26.07 -2.29
N ARG A 392 -11.45 -26.80 -2.80
CA ARG A 392 -11.70 -28.13 -3.40
C ARG A 392 -12.24 -29.08 -2.34
N SER A 393 -13.01 -30.09 -2.76
CA SER A 393 -13.60 -31.09 -1.86
C SER A 393 -12.56 -31.91 -1.10
N GLN A 394 -11.35 -32.02 -1.64
CA GLN A 394 -10.21 -32.64 -0.94
C GLN A 394 -9.65 -31.77 0.21
N MET A 395 -10.08 -30.51 0.32
CA MET A 395 -9.60 -29.52 1.30
C MET A 395 -8.08 -29.28 1.27
N ASP A 396 -7.43 -29.67 0.17
CA ASP A 396 -5.99 -29.54 -0.05
C ASP A 396 -5.62 -28.17 -0.62
N MET A 397 -6.53 -27.55 -1.37
CA MET A 397 -6.29 -26.30 -2.10
C MET A 397 -7.62 -25.66 -2.49
N SER A 398 -7.57 -24.37 -2.78
CA SER A 398 -8.66 -23.60 -3.35
C SER A 398 -8.83 -23.85 -4.84
N VAL A 399 -10.05 -23.73 -5.34
CA VAL A 399 -10.36 -24.04 -6.74
C VAL A 399 -9.57 -23.16 -7.70
N MET A 400 -9.58 -21.83 -7.49
CA MET A 400 -8.84 -20.91 -8.34
C MET A 400 -7.33 -21.21 -8.30
N THR A 401 -6.75 -21.30 -7.10
CA THR A 401 -5.32 -21.57 -6.95
C THR A 401 -4.87 -22.87 -7.62
N TRP A 402 -5.69 -23.92 -7.56
CA TRP A 402 -5.40 -25.18 -8.26
C TRP A 402 -5.30 -25.00 -9.78
N PHE A 403 -6.24 -24.27 -10.38
CA PHE A 403 -6.19 -23.94 -11.81
C PHE A 403 -5.00 -23.04 -12.15
N ILE A 404 -4.67 -22.06 -11.30
CA ILE A 404 -3.51 -21.18 -11.50
C ILE A 404 -2.23 -22.00 -11.56
N VAL A 405 -1.97 -22.83 -10.55
CA VAL A 405 -0.76 -23.66 -10.47
C VAL A 405 -0.66 -24.60 -11.67
N LYS A 406 -1.80 -25.18 -12.10
CA LYS A 406 -1.83 -26.05 -13.28
C LYS A 406 -1.49 -25.30 -14.57
N GLU A 407 -2.00 -24.09 -14.78
CA GLU A 407 -1.67 -23.29 -15.96
C GLU A 407 -0.20 -22.85 -15.96
N LEU A 408 0.29 -22.39 -14.81
CA LEU A 408 1.69 -21.98 -14.62
C LEU A 408 2.69 -23.11 -14.93
N GLN A 409 2.35 -24.35 -14.62
CA GLN A 409 3.20 -25.52 -14.89
C GLN A 409 3.15 -26.01 -16.34
N ASN A 410 2.03 -25.82 -17.04
CA ASN A 410 1.80 -26.42 -18.35
C ASN A 410 1.94 -25.46 -19.52
N THR A 411 1.95 -24.14 -19.26
CA THR A 411 1.96 -23.12 -20.31
C THR A 411 3.21 -22.25 -20.17
N PRO A 412 4.26 -22.45 -20.97
CA PRO A 412 5.45 -21.60 -20.95
C PRO A 412 5.15 -20.15 -21.33
N SER A 413 5.87 -19.19 -20.73
CA SER A 413 5.73 -17.76 -21.01
C SER A 413 4.30 -17.23 -20.89
N LEU A 414 3.53 -17.79 -19.95
CA LEU A 414 2.18 -17.41 -19.58
C LEU A 414 2.17 -15.99 -18.99
N THR A 415 1.42 -15.10 -19.64
CA THR A 415 1.11 -13.78 -19.10
C THR A 415 -0.05 -13.84 -18.10
N HIS A 416 -0.15 -12.88 -17.20
CA HIS A 416 -1.31 -12.77 -16.30
C HIS A 416 -2.65 -12.66 -17.06
N LYS A 417 -2.68 -11.97 -18.21
CA LYS A 417 -3.86 -11.92 -19.09
C LYS A 417 -4.23 -13.30 -19.60
N GLN A 418 -3.26 -14.07 -20.10
CA GLN A 418 -3.50 -15.44 -20.57
C GLN A 418 -3.91 -16.36 -19.43
N LEU A 419 -3.28 -16.24 -18.26
CA LEU A 419 -3.66 -16.97 -17.05
C LEU A 419 -5.16 -16.75 -16.77
N TYR A 420 -5.59 -15.50 -16.68
CA TYR A 420 -6.99 -15.15 -16.46
C TYR A 420 -7.91 -15.76 -17.54
N GLN A 421 -7.60 -15.57 -18.82
CA GLN A 421 -8.41 -16.13 -19.91
C GLN A 421 -8.49 -17.66 -19.86
N ASN A 422 -7.41 -18.33 -19.47
CA ASN A 422 -7.34 -19.79 -19.38
C ASN A 422 -8.14 -20.34 -18.21
N ILE A 423 -8.21 -19.64 -17.07
CA ILE A 423 -8.85 -20.15 -15.86
C ILE A 423 -10.30 -19.71 -15.69
N LYS A 424 -10.70 -18.52 -16.18
CA LYS A 424 -12.01 -17.93 -15.85
C LYS A 424 -13.19 -18.86 -16.15
N GLY A 425 -13.20 -19.51 -17.32
CA GLY A 425 -14.24 -20.47 -17.69
C GLY A 425 -14.10 -21.81 -16.97
N LYS A 426 -12.86 -22.27 -16.78
CA LYS A 426 -12.60 -23.57 -16.12
C LYS A 426 -12.98 -23.57 -14.64
N VAL A 427 -12.75 -22.46 -13.94
CA VAL A 427 -13.17 -22.28 -12.54
C VAL A 427 -14.69 -22.27 -12.46
N TYR A 428 -15.36 -21.46 -13.30
CA TYR A 428 -16.82 -21.40 -13.33
C TYR A 428 -17.44 -22.77 -13.61
N ASP A 429 -17.01 -23.45 -14.68
CA ASP A 429 -17.56 -24.75 -15.08
C ASP A 429 -17.35 -25.80 -13.97
N PHE A 430 -16.15 -25.85 -13.38
CA PHE A 430 -15.85 -26.77 -12.29
C PHE A 430 -16.72 -26.52 -11.07
N VAL A 431 -16.89 -25.26 -10.66
CA VAL A 431 -17.66 -24.91 -9.47
C VAL A 431 -19.15 -25.17 -9.69
N LYS A 432 -19.66 -24.82 -10.88
CA LYS A 432 -21.05 -25.07 -11.25
C LYS A 432 -21.39 -26.55 -11.27
N GLU A 433 -20.49 -27.38 -11.82
CA GLU A 433 -20.68 -28.84 -11.88
C GLU A 433 -20.54 -29.51 -10.50
N ALA A 434 -19.55 -29.10 -9.70
CA ALA A 434 -19.22 -29.80 -8.46
C ALA A 434 -20.01 -29.32 -7.23
N TYR A 435 -20.48 -28.07 -7.21
CA TYR A 435 -21.10 -27.44 -6.04
C TYR A 435 -22.43 -26.74 -6.31
N GLU A 436 -22.90 -26.71 -7.56
CA GLU A 436 -24.17 -26.09 -7.96
C GLU A 436 -24.30 -24.59 -7.64
N VAL A 437 -23.17 -23.91 -7.40
CA VAL A 437 -23.05 -22.47 -7.17
C VAL A 437 -22.16 -21.83 -8.25
N GLU A 438 -21.98 -20.51 -8.18
CA GLU A 438 -21.19 -19.76 -9.16
C GLU A 438 -19.95 -19.15 -8.50
N GLN A 439 -18.84 -19.21 -9.24
CA GLN A 439 -17.56 -18.60 -8.90
C GLN A 439 -16.88 -18.18 -10.20
N ASN A 440 -16.86 -16.89 -10.45
CA ASN A 440 -16.26 -16.25 -11.61
C ASN A 440 -14.97 -15.53 -11.18
N VAL A 441 -13.88 -15.84 -11.85
CA VAL A 441 -12.62 -15.10 -11.67
C VAL A 441 -12.75 -13.74 -12.34
N PHE A 442 -12.22 -12.67 -11.72
CA PHE A 442 -12.16 -11.34 -12.31
C PHE A 442 -10.73 -10.86 -12.50
N LEU A 443 -10.57 -9.93 -13.43
CA LEU A 443 -9.31 -9.25 -13.71
C LEU A 443 -9.61 -7.75 -13.89
N GLN A 444 -9.03 -6.93 -13.01
CA GLN A 444 -8.78 -5.52 -13.25
C GLN A 444 -7.33 -5.37 -13.68
N ASP A 445 -7.06 -4.65 -14.77
CA ASP A 445 -5.72 -4.65 -15.38
C ASP A 445 -5.36 -3.31 -16.01
N ASP A 446 -4.39 -2.67 -15.39
CA ASP A 446 -3.79 -1.42 -15.80
C ASP A 446 -2.28 -1.57 -16.07
N LEU A 447 -1.80 -2.80 -16.30
CA LEU A 447 -0.43 -3.07 -16.73
C LEU A 447 -0.22 -2.64 -18.19
N SER A 448 0.68 -1.67 -18.37
CA SER A 448 1.08 -1.13 -19.68
C SER A 448 1.67 -2.20 -20.60
N VAL A 449 2.36 -3.18 -20.01
CA VAL A 449 2.91 -4.35 -20.69
C VAL A 449 2.53 -5.60 -19.91
N PRO A 450 2.00 -6.65 -20.57
CA PRO A 450 1.67 -7.89 -19.91
C PRO A 450 2.84 -8.48 -19.11
N MET A 451 2.66 -8.67 -17.79
CA MET A 451 3.60 -9.39 -16.96
C MET A 451 3.59 -10.88 -17.34
N ILE A 452 4.77 -11.42 -17.65
CA ILE A 452 5.00 -12.85 -17.88
C ILE A 452 5.33 -13.50 -16.54
N LEU A 453 4.51 -14.47 -16.13
CA LEU A 453 4.59 -15.11 -14.81
C LEU A 453 5.66 -16.21 -14.75
N ASN A 454 5.97 -16.82 -15.89
CA ASN A 454 6.94 -17.90 -16.03
C ASN A 454 7.77 -17.75 -17.33
N PRO A 455 8.65 -16.73 -17.39
CA PRO A 455 9.37 -16.35 -18.60
C PRO A 455 10.38 -17.38 -19.10
#